data_AF-A0A8I1TDL2-F1
#
_entry.id   AF-A0A8I1TDL2-F1
#
_cell.length_a   1.000
_cell.length_b   1.000
_cell.length_c   1.000
_cell.angle_alpha   90.00
_cell.angle_beta   90.00
_cell.angle_gamma   90.00
#
_symmetry.space_group_name_H-M   'P 1'
#
loop_
_entity.id
_entity.type
_entity.pdbx_description
1 polymer ?
#
loop_
_entity_poly.entity_id
_entity_poly.type
_entity_poly.pdbx_seq_one_letter_code
_entity_poly.pdbx_strand_id
1 'polypeptide(L)'
;MSDVNEFGYTPEAWAALTTMQRYRKRHPEKERMAKMTPEQKARCLALRAAAQKRYFANRTLERREADRQWRLDYNLRRREERAVARAAREATKAAQEAERKANAPAWSKESRAAFDADPRGLQRRIYKAVPRHWPQDIRDDIVMDITVALLDGELSLAEIETRAGFYVNKHFRGRDYGRTLSIDLPMIGSDDNRLIDTLTQEDVWN
;
A
#
# COMPACT_ATOMS: atom_id res chain seq x y z
N MET A 1 -13.72 -22.62 -31.60
CA MET A 1 -12.45 -23.12 -31.04
C MET A 1 -12.18 -22.32 -29.79
N SER A 2 -12.26 -22.92 -28.61
CA SER A 2 -12.03 -22.20 -27.36
C SER A 2 -10.57 -21.78 -27.31
N ASP A 3 -10.27 -20.49 -27.19
CA ASP A 3 -8.91 -20.00 -27.02
C ASP A 3 -8.36 -20.54 -25.71
N VAL A 4 -7.39 -21.45 -25.79
CA VAL A 4 -6.70 -22.04 -24.65
C VAL A 4 -5.36 -21.34 -24.51
N ASN A 5 -4.97 -20.97 -23.29
CA ASN A 5 -3.69 -20.32 -23.04
C ASN A 5 -2.49 -21.28 -23.21
N GLU A 6 -1.27 -20.75 -23.13
CA GLU A 6 -0.01 -21.51 -23.24
C GLU A 6 0.15 -22.65 -22.22
N PHE A 7 -0.72 -22.72 -21.21
CA PHE A 7 -0.73 -23.74 -20.16
C PHE A 7 -1.88 -24.75 -20.28
N GLY A 8 -2.68 -24.70 -21.34
CA GLY A 8 -3.78 -25.64 -21.57
C GLY A 8 -5.08 -25.31 -20.83
N TYR A 9 -5.24 -24.07 -20.34
CA TYR A 9 -6.45 -23.61 -19.65
C TYR A 9 -7.23 -22.58 -20.49
N THR A 10 -8.56 -22.64 -20.45
CA THR A 10 -9.40 -21.54 -20.93
C THR A 10 -9.19 -20.28 -20.05
N PRO A 11 -9.48 -19.06 -20.53
CA PRO A 11 -9.31 -17.84 -19.76
C PRO A 11 -10.03 -17.87 -18.41
N GLU A 12 -11.25 -18.41 -18.37
CA GLU A 12 -12.06 -18.58 -17.16
C GLU A 12 -11.42 -19.58 -16.18
N ALA A 13 -11.01 -20.75 -16.67
CA ALA A 13 -10.34 -21.77 -15.86
C ALA A 13 -8.99 -21.26 -15.32
N TRP A 14 -8.27 -20.44 -16.09
CA TRP A 14 -7.02 -19.82 -15.66
C TRP A 14 -7.24 -18.72 -14.60
N ALA A 15 -8.31 -17.93 -14.74
CA ALA A 15 -8.69 -16.90 -13.76
C ALA A 15 -9.11 -17.51 -12.43
N ALA A 16 -9.78 -18.67 -12.45
CA ALA A 16 -10.20 -19.42 -11.28
C ALA A 16 -9.03 -20.00 -10.45
N LEU A 17 -7.83 -20.13 -11.04
CA LEU A 17 -6.64 -20.57 -10.30
C LEU A 17 -6.15 -19.48 -9.33
N THR A 18 -5.75 -19.91 -8.13
CA THR A 18 -5.08 -19.03 -7.16
C THR A 18 -3.76 -18.48 -7.72
N THR A 19 -3.31 -17.34 -7.20
CA THR A 19 -2.03 -16.72 -7.59
C THR A 19 -0.86 -17.69 -7.46
N MET A 20 -0.86 -18.54 -6.42
CA MET A 20 0.18 -19.54 -6.20
C MET A 20 0.12 -20.71 -7.19
N GLN A 21 -1.08 -21.16 -7.58
CA GLN A 21 -1.21 -22.20 -8.61
C GLN A 21 -0.75 -21.69 -9.98
N ARG A 22 -1.13 -20.46 -10.35
CA ARG A 22 -0.63 -19.82 -11.58
C ARG A 22 0.90 -19.64 -11.55
N TYR A 23 1.45 -19.24 -10.41
CA TYR A 23 2.90 -19.11 -10.21
C TYR A 23 3.63 -20.45 -10.40
N ARG A 24 3.11 -21.54 -9.82
CA ARG A 24 3.68 -22.89 -9.96
C ARG A 24 3.66 -23.38 -11.41
N LYS A 25 2.57 -23.13 -12.14
CA LYS A 25 2.47 -23.45 -13.58
C LYS A 25 3.43 -22.62 -14.45
N ARG A 26 3.66 -21.35 -14.09
CA ARG A 26 4.66 -20.48 -14.75
C ARG A 26 6.11 -20.85 -14.41
N HIS A 27 6.34 -21.52 -13.28
CA HIS A 27 7.66 -21.84 -12.75
C HIS A 27 7.82 -23.33 -12.39
N PRO A 28 7.62 -24.26 -13.33
CA PRO A 28 7.76 -25.70 -13.07
C PRO A 28 9.16 -26.08 -12.57
N GLU A 29 10.19 -25.30 -12.93
CA GLU A 29 11.54 -25.46 -12.43
C GLU A 29 11.66 -25.27 -10.92
N LYS A 30 10.83 -24.41 -10.31
CA LYS A 30 10.87 -24.17 -8.86
C LYS A 30 10.31 -25.34 -8.09
N GLU A 31 9.26 -25.99 -8.59
CA GLU A 31 8.74 -27.23 -8.02
C GLU A 31 9.71 -28.40 -8.18
N ARG A 32 10.36 -28.51 -9.35
CA ARG A 32 11.41 -29.53 -9.57
C ARG A 32 12.59 -29.34 -8.63
N MET A 33 13.06 -28.09 -8.48
CA MET A 33 14.14 -27.77 -7.53
C MET A 33 13.71 -28.00 -6.08
N ALA A 34 12.47 -27.73 -5.69
CA ALA A 34 12.00 -27.96 -4.32
C ALA A 34 12.10 -29.44 -3.90
N LYS A 35 11.86 -30.36 -4.85
CA LYS A 35 11.91 -31.82 -4.65
C LYS A 35 13.32 -32.43 -4.75
N MET A 36 14.34 -31.64 -5.08
CA MET A 36 15.73 -32.09 -5.20
C MET A 36 16.43 -32.14 -3.84
N THR A 37 17.37 -33.07 -3.70
CA THR A 37 18.31 -33.10 -2.57
C THR A 37 19.23 -31.87 -2.59
N PRO A 38 19.84 -31.48 -1.46
CA PRO A 38 20.79 -30.38 -1.42
C PRO A 38 21.93 -30.50 -2.44
N GLU A 39 22.49 -31.71 -2.62
CA GLU A 39 23.55 -31.99 -3.60
C GLU A 39 23.08 -31.80 -5.06
N GLN A 40 21.87 -32.26 -5.37
CA GLN A 40 21.27 -32.05 -6.69
C GLN A 40 21.01 -30.58 -6.98
N LYS A 41 20.53 -29.82 -5.98
CA LYS A 41 20.37 -28.36 -6.07
C LYS A 41 21.72 -27.67 -6.33
N ALA A 42 22.76 -28.05 -5.58
CA ALA A 42 24.10 -27.50 -5.75
C ALA A 42 24.65 -27.77 -7.16
N ARG A 43 24.48 -29.00 -7.68
CA ARG A 43 24.87 -29.36 -9.05
C ARG A 43 24.10 -28.57 -10.10
N CYS A 44 22.78 -28.42 -9.97
CA CYS A 44 21.98 -27.61 -10.89
C CYS A 44 22.38 -26.14 -10.87
N LEU A 45 22.64 -25.56 -9.70
CA LEU A 45 23.11 -24.17 -9.57
C LEU A 45 24.50 -24.00 -10.19
N ALA A 46 25.42 -24.94 -9.97
CA ALA A 46 26.76 -24.92 -10.56
C ALA A 46 26.71 -24.99 -12.09
N LEU A 47 25.87 -25.86 -12.66
CA LEU A 47 25.64 -25.94 -14.11
C LEU A 47 25.06 -24.64 -14.67
N ARG A 48 24.11 -24.03 -13.95
CA ARG A 48 23.51 -22.75 -14.34
C ARG A 48 24.54 -21.62 -14.31
N ALA A 49 25.38 -21.58 -13.29
CA ALA A 49 26.47 -20.62 -13.19
C ALA A 49 27.52 -20.81 -14.31
N ALA A 50 27.87 -22.06 -14.64
CA ALA A 50 28.79 -22.36 -15.75
C ALA A 50 28.19 -21.97 -17.12
N ALA A 51 26.91 -22.26 -17.35
CA ALA A 51 26.19 -21.84 -18.55
C ALA A 51 26.12 -20.30 -18.66
N GLN A 52 25.86 -19.62 -17.54
CA GLN A 52 25.84 -18.16 -17.48
C GLN A 52 27.22 -17.55 -17.73
N LYS A 53 28.29 -18.13 -17.19
CA LYS A 53 29.67 -17.73 -17.49
C LYS A 53 29.99 -17.87 -18.98
N ARG A 54 29.60 -19.00 -19.61
CA ARG A 54 29.75 -19.21 -21.07
C ARG A 54 28.95 -18.20 -21.89
N TYR A 55 27.72 -17.91 -21.48
CA TYR A 55 26.87 -16.90 -22.11
C TYR A 55 27.52 -15.51 -22.08
N PHE A 56 28.10 -15.10 -20.95
CA PHE A 56 28.80 -13.82 -20.85
C PHE A 56 30.17 -13.78 -21.52
N ALA A 57 30.89 -14.90 -21.54
CA ALA A 57 32.18 -15.04 -22.22
C ALA A 57 32.04 -14.91 -23.75
N ASN A 58 30.97 -15.47 -24.32
CA ASN A 58 30.70 -15.44 -25.76
C ASN A 58 29.88 -14.20 -26.20
N ARG A 59 29.71 -13.21 -25.33
CA ARG A 59 28.92 -12.01 -25.62
C ARG A 59 29.79 -10.98 -26.33
N THR A 60 29.57 -10.83 -27.63
CA THR A 60 30.22 -9.79 -28.45
C THR A 60 29.93 -8.39 -27.92
N LEU A 61 30.83 -7.43 -28.19
CA LEU A 61 30.65 -6.03 -27.78
C LEU A 61 29.33 -5.46 -28.31
N GLU A 62 29.01 -5.72 -29.58
CA GLU A 62 27.74 -5.33 -30.22
C GLU A 62 26.50 -5.84 -29.46
N ARG A 63 26.51 -7.11 -29.01
CA ARG A 63 25.41 -7.65 -28.19
C ARG A 63 25.33 -7.01 -26.81
N ARG A 64 26.46 -6.59 -26.22
CA ARG A 64 26.47 -5.86 -24.93
C ARG A 64 25.85 -4.48 -25.09
N GLU A 65 26.15 -3.79 -26.18
CA GLU A 65 25.60 -2.48 -26.50
C GLU A 65 24.11 -2.56 -26.83
N ALA A 66 23.69 -3.52 -27.65
CA ALA A 66 22.28 -3.77 -27.97
C ALA A 66 21.46 -4.08 -26.70
N ASP A 67 21.97 -4.95 -25.81
CA ASP A 67 21.31 -5.22 -24.53
C ASP A 67 21.28 -3.99 -23.60
N ARG A 68 22.30 -3.13 -23.65
CA ARG A 68 22.34 -1.88 -22.88
C ARG A 68 21.26 -0.92 -23.40
N GLN A 69 21.17 -0.73 -24.71
CA GLN A 69 20.14 0.09 -25.36
C GLN A 69 18.75 -0.47 -25.04
N TRP A 70 18.53 -1.77 -25.25
CA TRP A 70 17.26 -2.42 -24.92
C TRP A 70 16.86 -2.21 -23.45
N ARG A 71 17.81 -2.30 -22.49
CA ARG A 71 17.52 -2.02 -21.07
C ARG A 71 17.14 -0.57 -20.83
N LEU A 72 17.79 0.38 -21.50
CA LEU A 72 17.47 1.80 -21.40
C LEU A 72 16.06 2.05 -21.94
N ASP A 73 15.75 1.55 -23.13
CA ASP A 73 14.43 1.69 -23.76
C ASP A 73 13.34 1.01 -22.93
N TYR A 74 13.60 -0.21 -22.44
CA TYR A 74 12.69 -0.93 -21.56
C TYR A 74 12.39 -0.14 -20.28
N ASN A 75 13.43 0.42 -19.64
CA ASN A 75 13.27 1.21 -18.44
C ASN A 75 12.55 2.53 -18.70
N LEU A 76 12.81 3.17 -19.85
CA LEU A 76 12.14 4.40 -20.27
C LEU A 76 10.64 4.12 -20.46
N ARG A 77 10.29 3.10 -21.25
CA ARG A 77 8.90 2.68 -21.44
C ARG A 77 8.21 2.34 -20.11
N ARG A 78 8.88 1.60 -19.22
CA ARG A 78 8.36 1.30 -17.87
C ARG A 78 8.15 2.55 -17.02
N ARG A 79 9.01 3.55 -17.13
CA ARG A 79 8.86 4.83 -16.42
C ARG A 79 7.67 5.60 -16.96
N GLU A 80 7.49 5.64 -18.28
CA GLU A 80 6.36 6.27 -18.95
C GLU A 80 5.05 5.58 -18.57
N GLU A 81 4.97 4.24 -18.67
CA GLU A 81 3.81 3.45 -18.22
C GLU A 81 3.45 3.77 -16.75
N ARG A 82 4.44 3.84 -15.87
CA ARG A 82 4.24 4.21 -14.46
C ARG A 82 3.85 5.67 -14.28
N ALA A 83 4.34 6.57 -15.12
CA ALA A 83 3.97 7.98 -15.08
C ALA A 83 2.52 8.17 -15.51
N VAL A 84 2.09 7.53 -16.61
CA VAL A 84 0.70 7.51 -17.07
C VAL A 84 -0.21 6.91 -16.00
N ALA A 85 0.16 5.76 -15.43
CA ALA A 85 -0.63 5.14 -14.37
C ALA A 85 -0.74 6.01 -13.10
N ARG A 86 0.31 6.77 -12.76
CA ARG A 86 0.28 7.74 -11.65
C ARG A 86 -0.62 8.92 -11.97
N ALA A 87 -0.45 9.53 -13.15
CA ALA A 87 -1.27 10.63 -13.62
C ALA A 87 -2.77 10.26 -13.66
N ALA A 88 -3.11 9.05 -14.12
CA ALA A 88 -4.49 8.56 -14.12
C ALA A 88 -5.06 8.41 -12.69
N ARG A 89 -4.26 7.95 -11.73
CA ARG A 89 -4.65 7.86 -10.32
C ARG A 89 -4.81 9.25 -9.68
N GLU A 90 -3.92 10.17 -10.01
CA GLU A 90 -3.99 11.55 -9.53
C GLU A 90 -5.21 12.27 -10.11
N ALA A 91 -5.50 12.09 -11.40
CA ALA A 91 -6.69 12.65 -12.05
C ALA A 91 -7.99 12.11 -11.43
N THR A 92 -8.09 10.80 -11.21
CA THR A 92 -9.26 10.20 -10.55
C THR A 92 -9.42 10.67 -9.11
N LYS A 93 -8.33 10.79 -8.36
CA LYS A 93 -8.35 11.35 -7.00
C LYS A 93 -8.78 12.83 -7.01
N ALA A 94 -8.23 13.63 -7.91
CA ALA A 94 -8.56 15.06 -8.05
C ALA A 94 -10.03 15.27 -8.46
N ALA A 95 -10.57 14.42 -9.35
CA ALA A 95 -11.97 14.45 -9.72
C ALA A 95 -12.88 14.17 -8.51
N GLN A 96 -12.56 13.13 -7.72
CA GLN A 96 -13.30 12.83 -6.49
C GLN A 96 -13.20 13.97 -5.47
N GLU A 97 -12.03 14.59 -5.31
CA GLU A 97 -11.86 15.75 -4.42
C GLU A 97 -12.65 16.97 -4.89
N ALA A 98 -12.70 17.22 -6.20
CA ALA A 98 -13.50 18.30 -6.78
C ALA A 98 -15.01 18.07 -6.57
N GLU A 99 -15.50 16.85 -6.80
CA GLU A 99 -16.89 16.47 -6.51
C GLU A 99 -17.23 16.66 -5.03
N ARG A 100 -16.33 16.26 -4.13
CA ARG A 100 -16.52 16.48 -2.68
C ARG A 100 -16.57 17.96 -2.34
N LYS A 101 -15.64 18.75 -2.87
CA LYS A 101 -15.59 20.19 -2.62
C LYS A 101 -16.85 20.90 -3.14
N ALA A 102 -17.42 20.43 -4.25
CA ALA A 102 -18.69 20.92 -4.76
C ALA A 102 -19.88 20.58 -3.84
N ASN A 103 -19.88 19.38 -3.25
CA ASN A 103 -20.96 18.92 -2.36
C ASN A 103 -20.79 19.33 -0.88
N ALA A 104 -19.60 19.78 -0.48
CA ALA A 104 -19.27 20.17 0.88
C ALA A 104 -20.29 21.12 1.56
N PRO A 105 -20.77 22.21 0.93
CA PRO A 105 -21.74 23.08 1.58
C PRO A 105 -23.08 22.38 1.87
N ALA A 106 -23.50 21.46 0.99
CA ALA A 106 -24.73 20.69 1.20
C ALA A 106 -24.55 19.70 2.36
N TRP A 107 -23.43 18.98 2.41
CA TRP A 107 -23.13 18.03 3.49
C TRP A 107 -22.94 18.70 4.85
N SER A 108 -22.30 19.88 4.88
CA SER A 108 -22.17 20.68 6.10
C SER A 108 -23.54 21.10 6.62
N LYS A 109 -24.42 21.60 5.74
CA LYS A 109 -25.78 22.01 6.12
C LYS A 109 -26.61 20.83 6.64
N GLU A 110 -26.54 19.69 5.96
CA GLU A 110 -27.23 18.46 6.37
C GLU A 110 -26.73 17.96 7.73
N SER A 111 -25.40 17.96 7.92
CA SER A 111 -24.78 17.54 9.18
C SER A 111 -25.15 18.45 10.34
N ARG A 112 -25.16 19.78 10.14
CA ARG A 112 -25.62 20.73 11.15
C ARG A 112 -27.07 20.50 11.53
N ALA A 113 -27.96 20.33 10.55
CA ALA A 113 -29.37 20.04 10.81
C ALA A 113 -29.55 18.73 11.60
N ALA A 114 -28.74 17.70 11.31
CA ALA A 114 -28.75 16.45 12.06
C ALA A 114 -28.23 16.61 13.51
N PHE A 115 -27.19 17.43 13.71
CA PHE A 115 -26.70 17.78 15.04
C PHE A 115 -27.73 18.57 15.85
N ASP A 116 -28.46 19.49 15.21
CA ASP A 116 -29.50 20.28 15.89
C ASP A 116 -30.71 19.40 16.27
N ALA A 117 -31.06 18.43 15.44
CA ALA A 117 -32.21 17.54 15.66
C ALA A 117 -31.96 16.46 16.73
N ASP A 118 -30.83 15.74 16.66
CA ASP A 118 -30.46 14.73 17.65
C ASP A 118 -28.93 14.62 17.82
N PRO A 119 -28.34 15.50 18.67
CA PRO A 119 -26.90 15.49 18.90
C PRO A 119 -26.40 14.16 19.48
N ARG A 120 -27.19 13.55 20.37
CA ARG A 120 -26.78 12.33 21.10
C ARG A 120 -26.85 11.10 20.21
N GLY A 121 -27.88 10.97 19.38
CA GLY A 121 -28.01 9.88 18.42
C GLY A 121 -26.92 9.90 17.37
N LEU A 122 -26.60 11.09 16.84
CA LEU A 122 -25.52 11.23 15.86
C LEU A 122 -24.16 10.90 16.48
N GLN A 123 -23.88 11.39 17.70
CA GLN A 123 -22.65 11.02 18.41
C GLN A 123 -22.54 9.51 18.64
N ARG A 124 -23.61 8.84 19.09
CA ARG A 124 -23.62 7.37 19.25
C ARG A 124 -23.31 6.64 17.95
N ARG A 125 -23.81 7.15 16.82
CA ARG A 125 -23.53 6.60 15.48
C ARG A 125 -22.04 6.72 15.14
N ILE A 126 -21.43 7.88 15.39
CA ILE A 126 -19.99 8.10 15.17
C ILE A 126 -19.16 7.17 16.09
N TYR A 127 -19.46 7.12 17.38
CA TYR A 127 -18.80 6.23 18.34
C TYR A 127 -18.86 4.75 17.95
N LYS A 128 -19.98 4.31 17.34
CA LYS A 128 -20.15 2.94 16.85
C LYS A 128 -19.27 2.64 15.63
N ALA A 129 -19.00 3.64 14.80
CA ALA A 129 -18.15 3.49 13.62
C ALA A 129 -16.66 3.36 13.98
N VAL A 130 -16.24 3.91 15.12
CA VAL A 130 -14.84 3.81 15.61
C VAL A 130 -14.61 2.47 16.33
N PRO A 131 -13.55 1.72 16.00
CA PRO A 131 -13.26 0.42 16.63
C PRO A 131 -13.12 0.51 18.16
N ARG A 132 -13.70 -0.47 18.87
CA ARG A 132 -13.76 -0.50 20.34
C ARG A 132 -12.52 -1.03 21.05
N HIS A 133 -11.56 -1.61 20.31
CA HIS A 133 -10.33 -2.14 20.91
C HIS A 133 -9.32 -1.06 21.30
N TRP A 134 -9.54 0.18 20.85
CA TRP A 134 -8.72 1.32 21.24
C TRP A 134 -9.16 1.90 22.59
N PRO A 135 -8.20 2.40 23.39
CA PRO A 135 -8.47 3.22 24.58
C PRO A 135 -9.46 4.37 24.32
N GLN A 136 -10.22 4.74 25.35
CA GLN A 136 -11.34 5.69 25.22
C GLN A 136 -10.87 7.08 24.80
N ASP A 137 -9.76 7.57 25.34
CA ASP A 137 -9.09 8.82 24.98
C ASP A 137 -8.79 8.91 23.48
N ILE A 138 -8.19 7.86 22.91
CA ILE A 138 -7.91 7.79 21.46
C ILE A 138 -9.21 7.77 20.65
N ARG A 139 -10.22 7.05 21.13
CA ARG A 139 -11.52 7.01 20.45
C ARG A 139 -12.20 8.37 20.45
N ASP A 140 -12.13 9.10 21.56
CA ASP A 140 -12.73 10.43 21.70
C ASP A 140 -12.07 11.43 20.74
N ASP A 141 -10.74 11.39 20.60
CA ASP A 141 -10.00 12.17 19.61
C ASP A 141 -10.46 11.86 18.17
N ILE A 142 -10.57 10.57 17.82
CA ILE A 142 -11.02 10.15 16.47
C ILE A 142 -12.47 10.57 16.22
N VAL A 143 -13.33 10.44 17.24
CA VAL A 143 -14.74 10.88 17.16
C VAL A 143 -14.82 12.39 16.96
N MET A 144 -13.96 13.16 17.63
CA MET A 144 -13.86 14.61 17.46
C MET A 144 -13.43 14.95 16.02
N ASP A 145 -12.39 14.30 15.49
CA ASP A 145 -11.93 14.48 14.11
C ASP A 145 -13.05 14.21 13.09
N ILE A 146 -13.84 13.14 13.29
CA ILE A 146 -14.98 12.82 12.42
C ILE A 146 -16.08 13.87 12.55
N THR A 147 -16.36 14.34 13.77
CA THR A 147 -17.39 15.36 14.04
C THR A 147 -17.04 16.67 13.33
N VAL A 148 -15.78 17.12 13.45
CA VAL A 148 -15.29 18.32 12.75
C VAL A 148 -15.44 18.16 11.24
N ALA A 149 -15.02 17.03 10.68
CA ALA A 149 -15.12 16.78 9.24
C ALA A 149 -16.57 16.76 8.71
N LEU A 150 -17.55 16.32 9.51
CA LEU A 150 -18.97 16.43 9.17
C LEU A 150 -19.44 17.89 9.14
N LEU A 151 -19.03 18.69 10.13
CA LEU A 151 -19.40 20.10 10.23
C LEU A 151 -18.77 20.95 9.14
N ASP A 152 -17.56 20.64 8.71
CA ASP A 152 -16.86 21.30 7.61
C ASP A 152 -17.36 20.84 6.23
N GLY A 153 -18.16 19.77 6.19
CA GLY A 153 -18.66 19.20 4.94
C GLY A 153 -17.61 18.40 4.17
N GLU A 154 -16.51 18.00 4.82
CA GLU A 154 -15.53 17.08 4.22
C GLU A 154 -16.04 15.62 4.19
N LEU A 155 -17.00 15.31 5.07
CA LEU A 155 -17.63 14.01 5.22
C LEU A 155 -19.16 14.14 5.14
N SER A 156 -19.80 13.23 4.43
CA SER A 156 -21.26 13.10 4.42
C SER A 156 -21.74 12.18 5.55
N LEU A 157 -22.96 12.41 6.06
CA LEU A 157 -23.62 11.53 7.04
C LEU A 157 -23.76 10.08 6.55
N ALA A 158 -23.86 9.84 5.25
CA ALA A 158 -23.93 8.50 4.68
C ALA A 158 -22.58 7.76 4.75
N GLU A 159 -21.46 8.50 4.73
CA GLU A 159 -20.12 7.95 4.62
C GLU A 159 -19.44 7.66 5.97
N ILE A 160 -20.08 7.96 7.10
CA ILE A 160 -19.50 7.84 8.45
C ILE A 160 -18.89 6.43 8.66
N GLU A 161 -19.65 5.38 8.37
CA GLU A 161 -19.22 4.00 8.61
C GLU A 161 -18.12 3.55 7.64
N THR A 162 -18.26 3.90 6.36
CA THR A 162 -17.31 3.52 5.30
C THR A 162 -15.95 4.21 5.50
N ARG A 163 -15.94 5.43 6.03
CA ARG A 163 -14.72 6.26 6.14
C ARG A 163 -14.16 6.40 7.54
N ALA A 164 -14.79 5.86 8.58
CA ALA A 164 -14.23 5.89 9.94
C ALA A 164 -12.80 5.33 9.99
N GLY A 165 -12.50 4.26 9.24
CA GLY A 165 -11.15 3.69 9.15
C GLY A 165 -10.09 4.65 8.58
N PHE A 166 -10.48 5.59 7.72
CA PHE A 166 -9.58 6.65 7.24
C PHE A 166 -9.16 7.57 8.39
N TYR A 167 -10.10 7.99 9.23
CA TYR A 167 -9.82 8.86 10.38
C TYR A 167 -9.01 8.15 11.47
N VAL A 168 -9.29 6.85 11.70
CA VAL A 168 -8.44 6.01 12.56
C VAL A 168 -7.00 6.01 12.04
N ASN A 169 -6.80 5.71 10.75
CA ASN A 169 -5.46 5.71 10.17
C ASN A 169 -4.82 7.12 10.15
N LYS A 170 -5.62 8.17 9.95
CA LYS A 170 -5.17 9.58 9.99
C LYS A 170 -4.66 9.95 11.38
N HIS A 171 -5.36 9.54 12.44
CA HIS A 171 -4.96 9.80 13.82
C HIS A 171 -3.58 9.18 14.14
N PHE A 172 -3.33 7.96 13.67
CA PHE A 172 -2.04 7.28 13.84
C PHE A 172 -0.98 7.68 12.80
N ARG A 173 -1.33 8.48 11.79
CA ARG A 173 -0.39 8.88 10.74
C ARG A 173 0.58 9.92 11.31
N GLY A 174 1.80 9.48 11.59
CA GLY A 174 2.84 10.33 12.17
C GLY A 174 2.84 10.39 13.70
N ARG A 175 1.96 9.64 14.37
CA ARG A 175 2.08 9.37 15.81
C ARG A 175 2.69 7.97 16.00
N ASP A 176 3.70 7.86 16.85
CA ASP A 176 4.40 6.60 17.14
C ASP A 176 3.63 5.68 18.12
N TYR A 177 2.31 5.83 18.24
CA TYR A 177 1.52 4.92 19.07
C TYR A 177 1.62 3.50 18.51
N GLY A 178 2.29 2.63 19.28
CA GLY A 178 2.38 1.19 19.00
C GLY A 178 3.59 0.74 18.19
N ARG A 179 4.53 1.64 17.83
CA ARG A 179 5.86 1.17 17.42
C ARG A 179 6.74 1.13 18.66
N THR A 180 7.07 -0.06 19.15
CA THR A 180 8.23 -0.26 20.03
C THR A 180 9.49 -0.04 19.21
N LEU A 181 9.76 1.21 18.83
CA LEU A 181 11.04 1.61 18.29
C LEU A 181 11.98 1.76 19.48
N SER A 182 13.13 1.11 19.42
CA SER A 182 14.20 1.36 20.38
C SER A 182 14.55 2.83 20.33
N ILE A 183 14.76 3.45 21.49
CA ILE A 183 15.22 4.84 21.61
C ILE A 183 16.56 5.03 20.85
N ASP A 184 17.33 3.95 20.70
CA ASP A 184 18.58 3.89 19.94
C ASP A 184 18.42 3.80 18.41
N LEU A 185 17.20 3.68 17.88
CA LEU A 185 16.98 3.59 16.44
C LEU A 185 17.14 4.99 15.81
N PRO A 186 17.86 5.11 14.67
CA PRO A 186 17.89 6.38 13.92
C PRO A 186 16.47 6.79 13.52
N MET A 187 16.14 8.07 13.72
CA MET A 187 14.84 8.60 13.31
C MET A 187 14.68 8.46 11.79
N ILE A 188 13.45 8.18 11.36
CA ILE A 188 13.14 8.05 9.92
C ILE A 188 13.47 9.36 9.21
N GLY A 189 14.46 9.33 8.32
CA GLY A 189 14.91 10.48 7.53
C GLY A 189 16.20 11.15 8.01
N SER A 190 16.81 10.66 9.10
CA SER A 190 18.15 11.07 9.55
C SER A 190 19.01 9.83 9.77
N ASP A 191 20.21 9.80 9.19
CA ASP A 191 21.12 8.67 9.35
C ASP A 191 21.77 8.63 10.76
N ASP A 192 21.85 9.77 11.47
CA ASP A 192 22.58 9.89 12.75
C ASP A 192 21.78 10.39 13.96
N ASN A 193 20.61 11.02 13.79
CA ASN A 193 19.85 11.51 14.94
C ASN A 193 18.97 10.39 15.51
N ARG A 194 19.18 10.06 16.79
CA ARG A 194 18.38 9.08 17.52
C ARG A 194 17.38 9.79 18.42
N LEU A 195 16.33 9.08 18.82
CA LEU A 195 15.33 9.60 19.75
C LEU A 195 15.98 9.98 21.11
N ILE A 196 17.04 9.29 21.49
CA ILE A 196 17.79 9.57 22.73
C ILE A 196 18.45 10.95 22.71
N ASP A 197 18.88 11.42 21.54
CA ASP A 197 19.60 12.68 21.40
C ASP A 197 18.66 13.89 21.51
N THR A 198 17.34 13.65 21.38
CA THR A 198 16.29 14.67 21.53
C THR A 198 15.68 14.73 22.93
N LEU A 199 15.96 13.75 23.79
CA LEU A 199 15.45 13.72 25.16
C LEU A 199 16.35 14.57 26.06
N THR A 200 15.80 15.62 26.63
CA THR A 200 16.50 16.46 27.60
C THR A 200 16.18 16.04 29.03
N GLN A 201 17.01 16.43 29.99
CA GLN A 201 16.87 16.02 31.39
C GLN A 201 15.55 16.49 32.03
N GLU A 202 14.87 17.48 31.44
CA GLU A 202 13.55 17.97 31.85
C GLU A 202 12.39 17.04 31.43
N ASP A 203 12.57 16.21 30.39
CA ASP A 203 11.54 15.30 29.86
C ASP A 203 11.42 13.99 30.67
N VAL A 204 12.42 13.68 31.51
CA VAL A 204 12.47 12.44 32.31
C VAL A 204 11.71 12.57 33.64
N TRP A 205 11.38 13.79 34.05
CA TRP A 205 10.80 14.10 35.37
C TRP A 205 9.44 14.81 35.34
N ASN A 206 8.80 14.92 34.16
CA ASN A 206 7.40 15.32 34.00
C ASN A 206 6.54 14.14 33.57
#